data_AF-A0A925YJR3-F1
#
_entry.id   AF-A0A925YJR3-F1
#
_cell.length_a   1.000
_cell.length_b   1.000
_cell.length_c   1.000
_cell.angle_alpha   90.00
_cell.angle_beta   90.00
_cell.angle_gamma   90.00
#
_symmetry.space_group_name_H-M   'P 1'
#
loop_
_entity.id
_entity.type
_entity.pdbx_description
1 polymer ?
#
loop_
_entity_poly.entity_id
_entity_poly.type
_entity_poly.pdbx_seq_one_letter_code
_entity_poly.pdbx_strand_id
1 'polypeptide(L)'
;MRIPTPTPPPVLPLSPQVFAILSSLVADRAGLHFETTHLSTFAEKVSIRVYESGFTSFIDYYYFLRYDPAAEAELQELVEALVIGETYL
;
A
#
# COMPACT_ATOMS: atom_id res chain seq x y z
N MET A 1 4.25 25.37 22.86
CA MET A 1 4.42 23.90 22.82
C MET A 1 4.42 23.50 21.35
N ARG A 2 5.60 23.21 20.77
CA ARG A 2 5.66 22.71 19.38
C ARG A 2 5.23 21.25 19.42
N ILE A 3 4.02 20.95 18.94
CA ILE A 3 3.67 19.56 18.60
C ILE A 3 4.72 19.06 17.59
N PRO A 4 5.42 17.95 17.84
CA PRO A 4 6.25 17.36 16.80
C PRO A 4 5.30 17.03 15.65
N THR A 5 5.59 17.56 14.46
CA THR A 5 4.94 17.09 13.23
C THR A 5 5.09 15.57 13.20
N PRO A 6 4.01 14.79 12.99
CA PRO A 6 4.17 13.34 12.85
C PRO A 6 5.13 13.09 11.70
N THR A 7 6.30 12.55 12.01
CA THR A 7 7.27 12.17 10.98
C THR A 7 6.55 11.13 10.11
N PRO A 8 6.41 11.35 8.79
CA PRO A 8 5.82 10.33 7.94
C PRO A 8 6.65 9.06 8.10
N PRO A 9 6.00 7.88 8.19
CA PRO A 9 6.72 6.65 8.34
C PRO A 9 7.69 6.46 7.17
N PRO A 10 8.87 5.87 7.41
CA PRO A 10 9.84 5.66 6.34
C PRO A 10 9.24 4.74 5.28
N VAL A 11 9.51 5.03 4.00
CA VAL A 11 9.09 4.15 2.91
C VAL A 11 9.78 2.80 3.06
N LEU A 12 8.99 1.74 3.09
CA LEU A 12 9.52 0.38 3.18
C LEU A 12 10.19 0.00 1.85
N PRO A 13 11.26 -0.81 1.88
CA PRO A 13 11.92 -1.26 0.67
C PRO A 13 10.98 -2.17 -0.14
N LEU A 14 10.54 -1.69 -1.31
CA LEU A 14 9.69 -2.44 -2.21
C LEU A 14 10.52 -3.12 -3.31
N SER A 15 10.62 -4.45 -3.24
CA SER A 15 11.24 -5.24 -4.30
C SER A 15 10.31 -5.37 -5.51
N PRO A 16 10.82 -5.51 -6.74
CA PRO A 16 10.00 -5.68 -7.94
C PRO A 16 9.04 -6.88 -7.88
N GLN A 17 9.47 -7.96 -7.25
CA GLN A 17 8.62 -9.15 -7.04
C GLN A 17 7.44 -8.85 -6.10
N VAL A 18 7.69 -8.08 -5.04
CA VAL A 18 6.66 -7.70 -4.05
C VAL A 18 5.67 -6.71 -4.67
N PHE A 19 6.18 -5.78 -5.49
CA PHE A 19 5.34 -4.91 -6.29
C PHE A 19 4.40 -5.70 -7.19
N ALA A 20 4.91 -6.72 -7.92
CA ALA A 20 4.11 -7.52 -8.84
C ALA A 20 2.97 -8.28 -8.14
N ILE A 21 3.23 -8.88 -6.97
CA ILE A 21 2.18 -9.62 -6.25
C ILE A 21 1.14 -8.69 -5.62
N LEU A 22 1.55 -7.53 -5.07
CA LEU A 22 0.64 -6.55 -4.48
C LEU A 22 -0.19 -5.85 -5.56
N SER A 23 0.43 -5.43 -6.66
CA SER A 23 -0.27 -4.80 -7.77
C SER A 23 -1.24 -5.77 -8.43
N SER A 24 -0.88 -7.05 -8.54
CA SER A 24 -1.80 -8.09 -9.02
C SER A 24 -3.00 -8.28 -8.08
N LEU A 25 -2.81 -8.16 -6.78
CA LEU A 25 -3.89 -8.30 -5.79
C LEU A 25 -4.86 -7.11 -5.88
N VAL A 26 -4.32 -5.89 -6.06
CA VAL A 26 -5.13 -4.69 -6.31
C VAL A 26 -5.84 -4.78 -7.67
N ALA A 27 -5.18 -5.30 -8.71
CA ALA A 27 -5.77 -5.51 -10.03
C ALA A 27 -6.92 -6.52 -10.00
N ASP A 28 -6.78 -7.63 -9.27
CA ASP A 28 -7.85 -8.62 -9.09
C ASP A 28 -9.08 -8.02 -8.40
N ARG A 29 -8.85 -7.15 -7.41
CA ARG A 29 -9.94 -6.53 -6.63
C ARG A 29 -10.64 -5.36 -7.33
N ALA A 30 -9.88 -4.53 -8.06
CA ALA A 30 -10.34 -3.23 -8.56
C ALA A 30 -10.19 -3.04 -10.08
N GLY A 31 -9.57 -3.99 -10.78
CA GLY A 31 -9.27 -3.88 -12.22
C GLY A 31 -8.18 -2.84 -12.55
N LEU A 32 -7.39 -2.42 -11.56
CA LEU A 32 -6.36 -1.37 -11.72
C LEU A 32 -4.98 -1.98 -11.96
N HIS A 33 -4.34 -1.55 -13.05
CA HIS A 33 -2.98 -2.00 -13.39
C HIS A 33 -1.97 -0.90 -13.11
N PHE A 34 -0.97 -1.21 -12.30
CA PHE A 34 0.12 -0.29 -11.98
C PHE A 34 1.37 -0.65 -12.80
N GLU A 35 1.88 0.33 -13.54
CA GLU A 35 3.18 0.23 -14.20
C GLU A 35 4.34 0.52 -13.24
N THR A 36 5.55 0.11 -13.62
CA THR A 36 6.78 0.32 -12.84
C THR A 36 7.13 1.80 -12.67
N THR A 37 6.62 2.68 -13.53
CA THR A 37 6.69 4.14 -13.39
C THR A 37 6.01 4.64 -12.11
N HIS A 38 4.98 3.93 -11.63
CA HIS A 38 4.27 4.23 -10.38
C HIS A 38 4.88 3.53 -9.16
N LEU A 39 5.99 2.81 -9.30
CA LEU A 39 6.56 2.01 -8.21
C LEU A 39 6.85 2.84 -6.96
N SER A 40 7.44 4.03 -7.12
CA SER A 40 7.75 4.92 -6.00
C SER A 40 6.49 5.35 -5.25
N THR A 41 5.49 5.89 -5.96
CA THR A 41 4.21 6.33 -5.38
C THR A 41 3.42 5.18 -4.78
N PHE A 42 3.44 4.01 -5.42
CA PHE A 42 2.85 2.79 -4.90
C PHE A 42 3.53 2.40 -3.58
N ALA A 43 4.86 2.34 -3.55
CA ALA A 43 5.62 2.00 -2.35
C ALA A 43 5.32 2.97 -1.19
N GLU A 44 5.24 4.28 -1.46
CA GLU A 44 4.89 5.29 -0.46
C GLU A 44 3.50 5.06 0.14
N LYS A 45 2.47 4.95 -0.71
CA LYS A 45 1.09 4.79 -0.28
C LYS A 45 0.86 3.47 0.45
N VAL A 46 1.39 2.37 -0.10
CA VAL A 46 1.26 1.06 0.54
C VAL A 46 2.04 1.02 1.85
N SER A 47 3.20 1.68 1.95
CA SER A 47 3.95 1.75 3.22
C SER A 47 3.09 2.36 4.33
N ILE A 48 2.38 3.46 4.05
CA ILE A 48 1.48 4.10 5.02
C ILE A 48 0.44 3.08 5.52
N ARG A 49 -0.25 2.39 4.61
CA ARG A 49 -1.24 1.36 4.97
C ARG A 49 -0.67 0.20 5.76
N VAL A 50 0.52 -0.26 5.39
CA VAL A 50 1.25 -1.33 6.10
C VAL A 50 1.45 -0.92 7.57
N TYR A 51 1.92 0.31 7.82
CA TYR A 51 2.11 0.81 9.18
C TYR A 51 0.80 1.05 9.94
N GLU A 52 -0.23 1.60 9.28
CA GLU A 52 -1.55 1.82 9.88
C GLU A 52 -2.23 0.50 10.29
N SER A 53 -1.99 -0.56 9.51
CA SER A 53 -2.43 -1.92 9.81
C SER A 53 -1.54 -2.63 10.86
N GLY A 54 -0.50 -1.97 11.36
CA GLY A 54 0.40 -2.53 12.38
C GLY A 54 1.50 -3.46 11.85
N PHE A 55 1.69 -3.52 10.54
CA PHE A 55 2.75 -4.30 9.90
C PHE A 55 4.00 -3.43 9.66
N THR A 56 5.13 -4.11 9.40
CA THR A 56 6.42 -3.47 9.09
C THR A 56 7.07 -4.07 7.84
N SER A 57 6.35 -4.94 7.14
CA SER A 57 6.82 -5.72 6.00
C SER A 57 5.70 -5.89 4.99
N PHE A 58 5.99 -5.57 3.73
CA PHE A 58 5.03 -5.73 2.63
C PHE A 58 4.62 -7.18 2.42
N ILE A 59 5.51 -8.13 2.70
CA ILE A 59 5.22 -9.56 2.52
C ILE A 59 4.23 -10.03 3.59
N ASP A 60 4.43 -9.68 4.84
CA ASP A 60 3.49 -10.00 5.93
C ASP A 60 2.12 -9.36 5.68
N TYR A 61 2.12 -8.10 5.23
CA TYR A 61 0.90 -7.41 4.82
C TYR A 61 0.22 -8.09 3.63
N TYR A 62 0.97 -8.53 2.62
CA TYR A 62 0.43 -9.31 1.49
C TYR A 62 -0.21 -10.62 1.96
N TYR A 63 0.43 -11.35 2.87
CA TYR A 63 -0.13 -12.57 3.43
C TYR A 63 -1.45 -12.29 4.16
N PHE A 64 -1.51 -11.23 4.96
CA PHE A 64 -2.76 -10.79 5.59
C PHE A 64 -3.85 -10.51 4.54
N LEU A 65 -3.57 -9.66 3.54
CA LEU A 65 -4.51 -9.34 2.46
C LEU A 65 -5.00 -10.57 1.69
N ARG A 66 -4.13 -11.57 1.51
CA ARG A 66 -4.43 -12.73 0.67
C ARG A 66 -5.25 -13.81 1.37
N TYR A 67 -5.04 -13.98 2.68
CA TYR A 67 -5.53 -15.15 3.43
C TYR A 67 -6.50 -14.80 4.56
N ASP A 68 -6.43 -13.59 5.12
CA ASP A 68 -7.29 -13.21 6.24
C ASP A 68 -8.64 -12.69 5.75
N PRO A 69 -9.77 -13.24 6.21
CA PRO A 69 -11.09 -12.78 5.80
C PRO A 69 -11.41 -11.35 6.27
N ALA A 70 -10.77 -10.85 7.34
CA ALA A 70 -10.92 -9.47 7.77
C ALA A 70 -10.18 -8.48 6.86
N ALA A 71 -9.28 -8.97 6.01
CA ALA A 71 -8.48 -8.13 5.14
C ALA A 71 -9.24 -7.61 3.90
N GLU A 72 -10.48 -8.06 3.65
CA GLU A 72 -11.30 -7.53 2.56
C GLU A 72 -11.57 -6.02 2.72
N ALA A 73 -11.84 -5.59 3.96
CA ALA A 73 -12.02 -4.17 4.27
C ALA A 73 -10.71 -3.39 4.10
N GLU A 74 -9.59 -3.93 4.59
CA GLU A 74 -8.27 -3.30 4.43
C GLU A 74 -7.84 -3.21 2.96
N LEU A 75 -8.16 -4.24 2.16
CA LEU A 75 -7.88 -4.24 0.74
C LEU A 75 -8.67 -3.15 0.00
N GLN A 76 -9.91 -2.92 0.40
CA GLN A 76 -10.70 -1.81 -0.14
C GLN A 76 -10.06 -0.47 0.20
N GLU A 77 -9.67 -0.24 1.46
CA GLU A 77 -8.99 0.99 1.89
C GLU A 77 -7.66 1.19 1.15
N LEU A 78 -6.89 0.11 0.93
CA LEU A 78 -5.67 0.14 0.14
C LEU A 78 -5.93 0.60 -1.31
N VAL A 79 -6.95 0.04 -1.95
CA VAL A 79 -7.37 0.44 -3.31
C VAL A 79 -7.73 1.92 -3.33
N GLU A 80 -8.56 2.38 -2.39
CA GLU A 80 -8.96 3.79 -2.30
C GLU A 80 -7.75 4.70 -2.10
N ALA A 81 -6.82 4.35 -1.21
CA ALA A 81 -5.59 5.12 -0.98
C ALA A 81 -4.72 5.23 -2.24
N LEU A 82 -4.68 4.17 -3.06
CA LEU A 82 -3.96 4.14 -4.34
C LEU A 82 -4.65 4.97 -5.44
N VAL A 83 -5.99 4.99 -5.48
CA VAL A 83 -6.78 5.73 -6.46
C VAL A 83 -6.88 7.23 -6.16
N ILE A 84 -6.97 7.62 -4.89
CA ILE A 84 -7.14 9.03 -4.45
C ILE A 84 -5.89 9.91 -4.74
N GLY A 85 -4.88 9.38 -5.44
CA GLY A 85 -3.61 10.02 -5.77
C GLY A 85 -3.60 11.07 -6.89
N GLU A 86 -4.73 11.56 -7.40
CA GLU A 86 -4.75 12.64 -8.41
C GLU A 86 -4.62 14.06 -7.84
N THR A 87 -4.53 14.26 -6.52
CA THR A 87 -4.44 15.62 -5.95
C THR A 87 -2.99 16.05 -5.67
N TYR A 88 -2.18 16.14 -6.72
CA TYR A 88 -1.23 17.25 -6.97
C TYR A 88 -0.56 17.04 -8.36
N LEU A 89 -1.29 17.36 -9.43
CA LEU A 89 -0.70 17.72 -10.72
C LEU A 89 -0.66 19.25 -10.84
#